data_AF-A0A7X8LJ48-F1
#
_entry.id   AF-A0A7X8LJ48-F1
#
_cell.length_a   1.000
_cell.length_b   1.000
_cell.length_c   1.000
_cell.angle_alpha   90.00
_cell.angle_beta   90.00
_cell.angle_gamma   90.00
#
_symmetry.space_group_name_H-M   'P 1'
#
loop_
_entity.id
_entity.type
_entity.pdbx_description
1 polymer ?
#
loop_
_entity_poly.entity_id
_entity_poly.type
_entity_poly.pdbx_seq_one_letter_code
_entity_poly.pdbx_strand_id
1 'polypeptide(L)'
;MNRLFFIAVTVAFITAAQAQFTDYVYTGASSDPQQWDNEENWIVNGVVNGFPDGGATRVYINEAVTFTSGVPASLSRLYTGDGHVFLGSGLNMLHTSGGHGPILSVGAGGLDCGAGTITTDHGLTLIVYGDLKAGALGSGQGGSYTQYGGVWRIGNFQLGRQLSHTIGAWLFGQETATIQTHVHSERNVVFTGTPVFEDDVRPNWIFSAGQAGSTIYVDLQTNTLKGAQVTFKGGNKYPTSHYCLTNSMPGAKLDINGIVINSTYAPATFLALVDADIVLRGSGTVWDNRSTNNIAFNMRHETTVTFTPVGGSASIDSGSEDRDSTNYDPIDWENNFSFDTIKIDDGCEITLTGNANIGIGGNNALYARRLLGLGDGATVILNGHNIYLLEMPHNIVFDASAGGKVYFPKPRGTVMIVR
;
A
#
# COMPACT_ATOMS: atom_id res chain seq x y z
N MET A 1 -12.81 29.36 38.68
CA MET A 1 -14.10 29.13 37.99
C MET A 1 -13.82 29.08 36.51
N ASN A 2 -13.96 27.88 35.91
CA ASN A 2 -13.98 27.52 34.47
C ASN A 2 -13.56 26.04 34.36
N ARG A 3 -14.31 25.16 35.03
CA ARG A 3 -14.15 23.69 34.98
C ARG A 3 -15.54 23.07 35.00
N LEU A 4 -16.34 23.31 33.97
CA LEU A 4 -17.69 22.72 33.83
C LEU A 4 -18.32 22.91 32.44
N PHE A 5 -17.50 23.08 31.41
CA PHE A 5 -17.93 23.02 30.02
C PHE A 5 -17.00 22.03 29.35
N PHE A 6 -17.43 20.78 29.12
CA PHE A 6 -17.07 19.93 27.98
C PHE A 6 -17.45 18.43 28.12
N ILE A 7 -18.03 17.98 29.25
CA ILE A 7 -18.64 16.63 29.35
C ILE A 7 -20.16 16.77 29.58
N ALA A 8 -20.79 17.52 28.69
CA ALA A 8 -22.25 17.63 28.60
C ALA A 8 -22.72 17.58 27.13
N VAL A 9 -21.93 16.94 26.25
CA VAL A 9 -22.51 16.34 25.04
C VAL A 9 -23.23 15.09 25.53
N THR A 10 -24.52 15.28 25.70
CA THR A 10 -25.44 14.45 26.41
C THR A 10 -25.42 13.02 25.88
N VAL A 11 -25.35 12.10 26.83
CA VAL A 11 -25.73 10.69 26.79
C VAL A 11 -27.24 10.57 26.47
N ALA A 12 -27.69 11.15 25.36
CA ALA A 12 -29.11 11.24 25.00
C ALA A 12 -29.35 10.95 23.52
N PHE A 13 -28.77 9.87 23.01
CA PHE A 13 -29.40 9.05 21.98
C PHE A 13 -28.88 7.63 22.17
N ILE A 14 -29.75 6.73 22.64
CA ILE A 14 -29.87 5.29 22.33
C ILE A 14 -30.91 4.77 23.33
N THR A 15 -32.18 4.90 22.97
CA THR A 15 -33.23 3.97 23.44
C THR A 15 -33.68 3.20 22.22
N ALA A 16 -32.85 2.26 21.79
CA ALA A 16 -33.22 1.19 20.89
C ALA A 16 -32.31 0.02 21.27
N ALA A 17 -32.90 -1.15 21.49
CA ALA A 17 -32.28 -2.35 22.04
C ALA A 17 -30.86 -2.60 21.47
N GLN A 18 -29.83 -2.36 22.28
CA GLN A 18 -28.42 -2.54 21.92
C GLN A 18 -27.75 -3.36 23.02
N ALA A 19 -26.80 -4.22 22.65
CA ALA A 19 -25.97 -4.93 23.61
C ALA A 19 -25.41 -3.92 24.65
N GLN A 20 -25.71 -4.13 25.93
CA GLN A 20 -25.27 -3.21 26.99
C GLN A 20 -23.75 -3.28 27.10
N PHE A 21 -23.07 -2.24 26.64
CA PHE A 21 -21.66 -2.06 26.94
C PHE A 21 -21.50 -1.63 28.40
N THR A 22 -20.48 -2.15 29.08
CA THR A 22 -20.05 -1.64 30.39
C THR A 22 -19.01 -0.55 30.19
N ASP A 23 -19.20 0.60 30.85
CA ASP A 23 -18.31 1.75 30.75
C ASP A 23 -17.32 1.77 31.92
N TYR A 24 -16.04 1.82 31.60
CA TYR A 24 -14.94 1.96 32.55
C TYR A 24 -14.18 3.25 32.28
N VAL A 25 -14.11 4.11 33.28
CA VAL A 25 -13.34 5.36 33.24
C VAL A 25 -12.12 5.22 34.14
N TYR A 26 -10.94 5.36 33.56
CA TYR A 26 -9.69 5.36 34.31
C TYR A 26 -9.56 6.63 35.14
N THR A 27 -9.14 6.46 36.39
CA THR A 27 -8.89 7.55 37.35
C THR A 27 -7.49 7.50 37.95
N GLY A 28 -6.79 6.36 37.85
CA GLY A 28 -5.46 6.18 38.42
C GLY A 28 -5.38 6.46 39.93
N ALA A 29 -6.49 6.35 40.66
CA ALA A 29 -6.59 6.81 42.04
C ALA A 29 -5.87 5.91 43.06
N SER A 30 -5.48 4.70 42.66
CA SER A 30 -4.82 3.74 43.56
C SER A 30 -3.34 4.03 43.77
N SER A 31 -2.72 3.28 44.70
CA SER A 31 -1.26 3.28 44.89
C SER A 31 -0.49 2.57 43.76
N ASP A 32 -1.18 1.83 42.88
CA ASP A 32 -0.59 1.18 41.70
C ASP A 32 -1.39 1.54 40.43
N PRO A 33 -1.25 2.78 39.93
CA PRO A 33 -2.05 3.31 38.84
C PRO A 33 -1.76 2.62 37.49
N GLN A 34 -0.72 1.81 37.39
CA GLN A 34 -0.25 1.20 36.13
C GLN A 34 -0.92 -0.14 35.82
N GLN A 35 -1.79 -0.64 36.71
CA GLN A 35 -2.45 -1.93 36.58
C GLN A 35 -3.87 -1.82 36.07
N TRP A 36 -4.21 -2.69 35.13
CA TRP A 36 -5.56 -2.83 34.60
C TRP A 36 -6.52 -3.49 35.59
N ASP A 37 -6.05 -4.43 36.41
CA ASP A 37 -6.86 -5.27 37.31
C ASP A 37 -7.04 -4.68 38.72
N ASN A 38 -6.54 -3.48 38.97
CA ASN A 38 -6.78 -2.78 40.23
C ASN A 38 -8.11 -2.04 40.19
N GLU A 39 -9.09 -2.53 40.96
CA GLU A 39 -10.45 -1.98 41.04
C GLU A 39 -10.51 -0.49 41.41
N GLU A 40 -9.55 -0.01 42.20
CA GLU A 40 -9.50 1.38 42.66
C GLU A 40 -9.10 2.35 41.53
N ASN A 41 -8.53 1.85 40.42
CA ASN A 41 -8.16 2.68 39.27
C ASN A 41 -9.36 3.06 38.39
N TRP A 42 -10.54 2.46 38.58
CA TRP A 42 -11.64 2.60 37.63
C TRP A 42 -12.97 2.97 38.28
N ILE A 43 -13.75 3.73 37.51
CA ILE A 43 -15.18 3.97 37.75
C ILE A 43 -15.96 3.16 36.72
N VAL A 44 -16.90 2.33 37.18
CA VAL A 44 -17.72 1.43 36.35
C VAL A 44 -19.16 1.94 36.31
N ASN A 45 -19.67 2.29 35.14
CA ASN A 45 -21.03 2.83 34.96
C ASN A 45 -21.38 3.97 35.95
N GLY A 46 -20.39 4.78 36.33
CA GLY A 46 -20.55 5.88 37.30
C GLY A 46 -20.47 5.47 38.79
N VAL A 47 -20.13 4.22 39.10
CA VAL A 47 -19.91 3.70 40.46
C VAL A 47 -18.44 3.36 40.66
N VAL A 48 -17.91 3.57 41.87
CA VAL A 48 -16.51 3.31 42.22
C VAL A 48 -16.31 1.81 42.52
N ASN A 49 -15.14 1.28 42.13
CA ASN A 49 -14.68 -0.12 42.24
C ASN A 49 -15.19 -1.05 41.14
N GLY A 50 -14.22 -1.62 40.42
CA GLY A 50 -14.35 -2.62 39.37
C GLY A 50 -13.19 -2.46 38.39
N PHE A 51 -12.97 -3.40 37.47
CA PHE A 51 -11.94 -3.26 36.45
C PHE A 51 -12.37 -3.87 35.11
N PRO A 52 -11.78 -3.44 33.98
CA PRO A 52 -12.06 -4.06 32.68
C PRO A 52 -11.57 -5.52 32.68
N ASP A 53 -12.47 -6.47 32.93
CA ASP A 53 -12.14 -7.90 33.12
C ASP A 53 -12.68 -8.81 32.00
N GLY A 54 -13.64 -8.34 31.21
CA GLY A 54 -14.23 -9.14 30.13
C GLY A 54 -15.49 -8.54 29.51
N GLY A 55 -15.91 -9.06 28.36
CA GLY A 55 -17.19 -8.72 27.71
C GLY A 55 -17.19 -7.41 26.91
N ALA A 56 -18.40 -6.98 26.49
CA ALA A 56 -18.58 -5.79 25.66
C ALA A 56 -18.22 -4.52 26.43
N THR A 57 -16.97 -4.10 26.36
CA THR A 57 -16.40 -3.08 27.25
C THR A 57 -16.01 -1.81 26.51
N ARG A 58 -16.36 -0.65 27.09
CA ARG A 58 -15.88 0.68 26.68
C ARG A 58 -14.94 1.24 27.74
N VAL A 59 -13.70 1.50 27.37
CA VAL A 59 -12.69 2.09 28.25
C VAL A 59 -12.39 3.53 27.84
N TYR A 60 -12.36 4.42 28.83
CA TYR A 60 -12.00 5.82 28.69
C TYR A 60 -10.77 6.14 29.55
N ILE A 61 -9.69 6.63 28.92
CA ILE A 61 -8.45 7.04 29.60
C ILE A 61 -8.12 8.48 29.18
N ASN A 62 -8.43 9.45 30.02
CA ASN A 62 -8.22 10.87 29.68
C ASN A 62 -6.85 11.41 30.12
N GLU A 63 -6.17 10.68 31.00
CA GLU A 63 -4.96 11.12 31.69
C GLU A 63 -3.72 10.39 31.17
N ALA A 64 -2.55 10.96 31.41
CA ALA A 64 -1.30 10.33 30.98
C ALA A 64 -1.01 9.12 31.87
N VAL A 65 -0.73 7.98 31.26
CA VAL A 65 -0.50 6.73 31.99
C VAL A 65 0.35 5.75 31.17
N THR A 66 1.16 4.99 31.89
CA THR A 66 1.94 3.88 31.36
C THR A 66 1.40 2.59 31.95
N PHE A 67 0.76 1.76 31.14
CA PHE A 67 0.39 0.41 31.54
C PHE A 67 1.53 -0.55 31.26
N THR A 68 2.01 -1.21 32.32
CA THR A 68 3.12 -2.17 32.26
C THR A 68 2.64 -3.62 32.19
N SER A 69 1.38 -3.87 32.57
CA SER A 69 0.70 -5.15 32.39
C SER A 69 -0.02 -5.25 31.04
N GLY A 70 -0.32 -6.48 30.63
CA GLY A 70 -1.01 -6.76 29.37
C GLY A 70 -2.42 -6.16 29.35
N VAL A 71 -2.80 -5.56 28.22
CA VAL A 71 -4.16 -5.03 28.02
C VAL A 71 -5.18 -6.18 28.09
N PRO A 72 -6.33 -6.00 28.77
CA PRO A 72 -7.37 -7.02 28.85
C PRO A 72 -7.79 -7.55 27.47
N ALA A 73 -7.81 -8.88 27.34
CA ALA A 73 -8.01 -9.57 26.06
C ALA A 73 -9.40 -9.37 25.41
N SER A 74 -10.33 -8.72 26.13
CA SER A 74 -11.73 -8.55 25.72
C SER A 74 -12.12 -7.13 25.35
N LEU A 75 -11.16 -6.20 25.29
CA LEU A 75 -11.48 -4.79 25.09
C LEU A 75 -12.17 -4.57 23.74
N SER A 76 -13.38 -4.02 23.75
CA SER A 76 -14.13 -3.81 22.50
C SER A 76 -13.96 -2.38 21.99
N ARG A 77 -13.83 -1.41 22.90
CA ARG A 77 -13.67 0.00 22.54
C ARG A 77 -12.73 0.71 23.51
N LEU A 78 -11.80 1.49 22.96
CA LEU A 78 -10.84 2.29 23.71
C LEU A 78 -10.91 3.73 23.24
N TYR A 79 -11.05 4.65 24.20
CA TYR A 79 -11.07 6.09 23.99
C TYR A 79 -9.98 6.71 24.86
N THR A 80 -8.94 7.29 24.24
CA THR A 80 -7.94 8.09 24.95
C THR A 80 -8.24 9.58 24.81
N GLY A 81 -7.83 10.38 25.79
CA GLY A 81 -8.05 11.83 25.83
C GLY A 81 -6.76 12.64 25.61
N ASP A 82 -6.57 13.68 26.42
CA ASP A 82 -5.46 14.63 26.27
C ASP A 82 -4.15 14.14 26.89
N GLY A 83 -4.21 13.12 27.75
CA GLY A 83 -3.03 12.45 28.29
C GLY A 83 -2.45 11.42 27.33
N HIS A 84 -1.11 11.36 27.27
CA HIS A 84 -0.40 10.33 26.52
C HIS A 84 -0.54 8.96 27.19
N VAL A 85 -1.04 7.97 26.45
CA VAL A 85 -1.24 6.60 26.95
C VAL A 85 -0.19 5.68 26.34
N PHE A 86 0.52 4.93 27.19
CA PHE A 86 1.46 3.89 26.76
C PHE A 86 0.94 2.49 27.11
N LEU A 87 0.86 1.61 26.10
CA LEU A 87 0.41 0.21 26.21
C LEU A 87 1.52 -0.73 25.73
N GLY A 88 2.43 -1.12 26.62
CA GLY A 88 3.65 -1.86 26.25
C GLY A 88 3.43 -3.22 25.56
N SER A 89 2.27 -3.85 25.74
CA SER A 89 1.92 -5.14 25.12
C SER A 89 1.25 -5.04 23.75
N GLY A 90 0.89 -3.83 23.31
CA GLY A 90 -0.08 -3.65 22.22
C GLY A 90 -1.53 -3.88 22.68
N LEU A 91 -2.44 -3.97 21.72
CA LEU A 91 -3.88 -3.96 21.92
C LEU A 91 -4.55 -5.02 21.01
N ASN A 92 -5.28 -5.96 21.60
CA ASN A 92 -6.13 -6.88 20.85
C ASN A 92 -7.60 -6.59 21.17
N MET A 93 -8.38 -6.15 20.18
CA MET A 93 -9.77 -5.75 20.39
C MET A 93 -10.75 -6.76 19.82
N LEU A 94 -11.81 -7.05 20.59
CA LEU A 94 -12.85 -7.99 20.20
C LEU A 94 -14.03 -7.31 19.51
N HIS A 95 -14.65 -8.05 18.59
CA HIS A 95 -16.01 -7.82 18.16
C HIS A 95 -17.02 -8.29 19.22
N THR A 96 -18.06 -7.50 19.44
CA THR A 96 -19.12 -7.82 20.40
C THR A 96 -20.38 -8.29 19.69
N SER A 97 -21.11 -9.23 20.31
CA SER A 97 -22.41 -9.65 19.81
C SER A 97 -23.38 -8.45 19.74
N GLY A 98 -24.16 -8.35 18.65
CA GLY A 98 -25.05 -7.21 18.40
C GLY A 98 -24.65 -6.28 17.26
N GLY A 99 -23.60 -6.61 16.48
CA GLY A 99 -23.22 -5.87 15.27
C GLY A 99 -22.38 -4.63 15.52
N HIS A 100 -21.74 -4.54 16.69
CA HIS A 100 -20.88 -3.43 17.05
C HIS A 100 -19.40 -3.84 16.92
N GLY A 101 -18.74 -3.30 15.89
CA GLY A 101 -17.31 -3.49 15.65
C GLY A 101 -16.41 -2.77 16.67
N PRO A 102 -15.13 -3.17 16.75
CA PRO A 102 -14.15 -2.52 17.62
C PRO A 102 -13.90 -1.05 17.22
N ILE A 103 -13.72 -0.20 18.24
CA ILE A 103 -13.46 1.23 18.07
C ILE A 103 -12.22 1.63 18.87
N LEU A 104 -11.21 2.16 18.18
CA LEU A 104 -10.08 2.84 18.80
C LEU A 104 -10.16 4.33 18.47
N SER A 105 -10.38 5.15 19.49
CA SER A 105 -10.35 6.60 19.39
C SER A 105 -9.15 7.12 20.18
N VAL A 106 -8.15 7.64 19.49
CA VAL A 106 -6.94 8.21 20.09
C VAL A 106 -7.11 9.71 20.20
N GLY A 107 -7.15 10.22 21.42
CA GLY A 107 -7.25 11.65 21.71
C GLY A 107 -5.97 12.42 21.40
N ALA A 108 -5.99 13.73 21.67
CA ALA A 108 -4.88 14.63 21.34
C ALA A 108 -3.57 14.29 22.08
N GLY A 109 -3.64 13.59 23.23
CA GLY A 109 -2.47 13.14 23.99
C GLY A 109 -1.68 12.02 23.31
N GLY A 110 -2.29 11.31 22.37
CA GLY A 110 -1.68 10.21 21.63
C GLY A 110 -1.73 8.85 22.33
N LEU A 111 -1.33 7.82 21.59
CA LEU A 111 -1.25 6.43 22.02
C LEU A 111 0.03 5.78 21.49
N ASP A 112 0.81 5.18 22.40
CA ASP A 112 2.04 4.45 22.06
C ASP A 112 1.96 3.00 22.54
N CYS A 113 1.92 2.07 21.58
CA CYS A 113 1.97 0.63 21.82
C CYS A 113 3.40 0.06 21.76
N GLY A 114 4.42 0.90 21.61
CA GLY A 114 5.80 0.49 21.38
C GLY A 114 5.93 -0.42 20.16
N ALA A 115 6.62 -1.55 20.33
CA ALA A 115 6.71 -2.61 19.33
C ALA A 115 5.45 -3.51 19.29
N GLY A 116 4.47 -3.29 20.17
CA GLY A 116 3.22 -4.02 20.24
C GLY A 116 2.35 -3.81 19.00
N THR A 117 1.38 -4.72 18.82
CA THR A 117 0.45 -4.69 17.67
C THR A 117 -0.95 -4.25 18.12
N ILE A 118 -1.64 -3.49 17.27
CA ILE A 118 -3.08 -3.23 17.37
C ILE A 118 -3.80 -4.21 16.43
N THR A 119 -4.48 -5.22 16.97
CA THR A 119 -5.19 -6.23 16.18
C THR A 119 -6.68 -6.28 16.48
N THR A 120 -7.46 -6.56 15.44
CA THR A 120 -8.88 -6.91 15.57
C THR A 120 -9.23 -8.11 14.70
N ASP A 121 -10.13 -8.97 15.18
CA ASP A 121 -10.65 -10.11 14.41
C ASP A 121 -11.70 -9.67 13.35
N HIS A 122 -12.36 -8.54 13.57
CA HIS A 122 -13.33 -7.90 12.67
C HIS A 122 -12.83 -6.53 12.19
N GLY A 123 -13.73 -5.71 11.62
CA GLY A 123 -13.36 -4.38 11.13
C GLY A 123 -13.11 -3.37 12.25
N LEU A 124 -11.98 -2.67 12.19
CA LEU A 124 -11.62 -1.62 13.15
C LEU A 124 -12.13 -0.25 12.69
N THR A 125 -12.81 0.48 13.57
CA THR A 125 -12.97 1.94 13.41
C THR A 125 -11.85 2.63 14.18
N LEU A 126 -10.93 3.24 13.46
CA LEU A 126 -9.81 4.00 14.01
C LEU A 126 -10.03 5.49 13.77
N ILE A 127 -10.03 6.27 14.85
CA ILE A 127 -10.16 7.73 14.81
C ILE A 127 -9.01 8.31 15.63
N VAL A 128 -8.15 9.12 15.02
CA VAL A 128 -6.92 9.59 15.67
C VAL A 128 -6.81 11.11 15.59
N TYR A 129 -6.72 11.75 16.75
CA TYR A 129 -6.54 13.20 16.89
C TYR A 129 -5.11 13.59 17.28
N GLY A 130 -4.36 12.69 17.94
CA GLY A 130 -2.95 12.87 18.34
C GLY A 130 -2.00 11.86 17.68
N ASP A 131 -0.79 11.70 18.22
CA ASP A 131 0.17 10.73 17.68
C ASP A 131 -0.27 9.28 17.94
N LEU A 132 -0.03 8.39 16.98
CA LEU A 132 -0.27 6.96 17.14
C LEU A 132 1.01 6.19 16.80
N LYS A 133 1.52 5.41 17.75
CA LYS A 133 2.68 4.53 17.54
C LYS A 133 2.33 3.08 17.82
N ALA A 134 2.71 2.20 16.90
CA ALA A 134 2.58 0.75 17.05
C ALA A 134 3.57 0.01 16.14
N GLY A 135 4.04 -1.16 16.56
CA GLY A 135 4.82 -2.03 15.68
C GLY A 135 4.03 -2.51 14.47
N ALA A 136 2.73 -2.76 14.66
CA ALA A 136 1.81 -3.08 13.57
C ALA A 136 0.36 -2.72 13.91
N LEU A 137 -0.45 -2.52 12.88
CA LEU A 137 -1.89 -2.39 12.96
C LEU A 137 -2.53 -3.31 11.93
N GLY A 138 -3.40 -4.22 12.36
CA GLY A 138 -4.10 -5.13 11.45
C GLY A 138 -5.56 -5.30 11.84
N SER A 139 -6.44 -5.17 10.84
CA SER A 139 -7.86 -5.48 11.02
C SER A 139 -8.26 -6.73 10.24
N GLY A 140 -9.18 -7.50 10.80
CA GLY A 140 -9.63 -8.76 10.20
C GLY A 140 -10.47 -8.54 8.95
N GLN A 141 -11.73 -8.12 9.11
CA GLN A 141 -12.71 -8.11 8.01
C GLN A 141 -12.84 -6.77 7.28
N GLY A 142 -12.21 -5.69 7.75
CA GLY A 142 -12.32 -4.37 7.12
C GLY A 142 -11.81 -3.27 8.03
N GLY A 143 -12.05 -2.00 7.69
CA GLY A 143 -11.73 -0.92 8.61
C GLY A 143 -12.10 0.44 8.06
N SER A 144 -12.31 1.38 8.96
CA SER A 144 -12.42 2.80 8.65
C SER A 144 -11.36 3.52 9.46
N TYR A 145 -10.45 4.23 8.78
CA TYR A 145 -9.32 4.88 9.41
C TYR A 145 -9.37 6.38 9.12
N THR A 146 -9.49 7.18 10.17
CA THR A 146 -9.58 8.64 10.07
C THR A 146 -8.50 9.28 10.93
N GLN A 147 -7.72 10.18 10.33
CA GLN A 147 -6.72 10.99 11.02
C GLN A 147 -7.16 12.45 10.97
N TYR A 148 -7.37 13.04 12.14
CA TYR A 148 -7.64 14.46 12.31
C TYR A 148 -6.39 15.24 12.75
N GLY A 149 -5.40 14.56 13.33
CA GLY A 149 -4.16 15.17 13.78
C GLY A 149 -3.07 14.14 14.11
N GLY A 150 -1.92 14.65 14.53
CA GLY A 150 -0.73 13.86 14.89
C GLY A 150 -0.10 13.11 13.72
N VAL A 151 0.91 12.30 14.05
CA VAL A 151 1.68 11.46 13.12
C VAL A 151 1.47 9.99 13.45
N TRP A 152 1.26 9.17 12.42
CA TRP A 152 1.18 7.71 12.57
C TRP A 152 2.55 7.07 12.35
N ARG A 153 3.03 6.34 13.35
CA ARG A 153 4.28 5.59 13.33
C ARG A 153 3.95 4.12 13.46
N ILE A 154 3.62 3.49 12.33
CA ILE A 154 3.10 2.11 12.27
C ILE A 154 4.01 1.27 11.40
N GLY A 155 4.76 0.34 11.99
CA GLY A 155 5.72 -0.50 11.24
C GLY A 155 5.09 -1.27 10.08
N ASN A 156 4.01 -1.99 10.37
CA ASN A 156 3.20 -2.69 9.37
C ASN A 156 1.72 -2.34 9.50
N PHE A 157 1.15 -1.71 8.49
CA PHE A 157 -0.26 -1.35 8.44
C PHE A 157 -1.00 -2.26 7.46
N GLN A 158 -1.71 -3.25 8.01
CA GLN A 158 -2.58 -4.14 7.27
C GLN A 158 -4.00 -3.57 7.20
N LEU A 159 -4.37 -3.09 6.01
CA LEU A 159 -5.74 -2.77 5.65
C LEU A 159 -6.57 -4.07 5.65
N GLY A 160 -7.78 -4.02 6.21
CA GLY A 160 -8.61 -5.20 6.47
C GLY A 160 -8.90 -6.09 5.24
N ARG A 161 -9.30 -7.34 5.47
CA ARG A 161 -9.20 -8.38 4.43
C ARG A 161 -10.38 -8.48 3.44
N GLN A 162 -11.56 -7.96 3.78
CA GLN A 162 -12.80 -8.32 3.05
C GLN A 162 -13.56 -7.15 2.41
N LEU A 163 -13.23 -5.90 2.75
CA LEU A 163 -13.95 -4.71 2.27
C LEU A 163 -13.06 -3.81 1.40
N SER A 164 -13.71 -2.96 0.61
CA SER A 164 -13.03 -1.89 -0.13
C SER A 164 -12.45 -0.88 0.85
N HIS A 165 -11.29 -0.31 0.53
CA HIS A 165 -10.57 0.62 1.39
C HIS A 165 -10.51 2.00 0.80
N THR A 166 -10.58 2.99 1.69
CA THR A 166 -10.28 4.37 1.35
C THR A 166 -8.97 4.76 2.02
N ILE A 167 -8.04 5.25 1.23
CA ILE A 167 -6.78 5.82 1.71
C ILE A 167 -6.94 7.34 1.68
N GLY A 168 -6.78 7.97 2.83
CA GLY A 168 -6.86 9.43 2.99
C GLY A 168 -5.49 10.11 2.89
N ALA A 169 -5.47 11.42 3.09
CA ALA A 169 -4.25 12.19 3.25
C ALA A 169 -3.62 11.99 4.65
N TRP A 170 -3.26 10.74 4.96
CA TRP A 170 -2.68 10.39 6.25
C TRP A 170 -1.23 10.87 6.35
N LEU A 171 -0.82 11.31 7.53
CA LEU A 171 0.55 11.70 7.87
C LEU A 171 1.23 10.56 8.63
N PHE A 172 2.30 10.04 8.03
CA PHE A 172 3.13 8.96 8.56
C PHE A 172 4.53 9.45 8.91
N GLY A 173 5.06 8.93 10.01
CA GLY A 173 6.45 9.16 10.42
C GLY A 173 7.39 8.06 9.95
N GLN A 174 8.69 8.23 10.28
CA GLN A 174 9.79 7.39 9.77
C GLN A 174 9.70 5.89 10.04
N GLU A 175 8.94 5.48 11.06
CA GLU A 175 8.81 4.06 11.43
C GLU A 175 7.90 3.27 10.46
N THR A 176 7.19 3.94 9.54
CA THR A 176 6.23 3.28 8.65
C THR A 176 6.91 2.57 7.50
N ALA A 177 7.03 1.24 7.61
CA ALA A 177 7.79 0.43 6.66
C ALA A 177 6.91 -0.24 5.60
N THR A 178 5.69 -0.68 5.94
CA THR A 178 4.83 -1.44 5.04
C THR A 178 3.35 -1.08 5.19
N ILE A 179 2.68 -0.87 4.05
CA ILE A 179 1.21 -0.80 3.96
C ILE A 179 0.77 -1.96 3.07
N GLN A 180 -0.05 -2.84 3.62
CA GLN A 180 -0.51 -4.02 2.92
C GLN A 180 -2.03 -4.08 2.88
N THR A 181 -2.57 -4.41 1.72
CA THR A 181 -3.95 -4.85 1.57
C THR A 181 -3.97 -6.32 1.18
N HIS A 182 -4.93 -7.05 1.75
CA HIS A 182 -5.25 -8.41 1.36
C HIS A 182 -6.71 -8.45 0.97
N VAL A 183 -7.04 -8.95 -0.22
CA VAL A 183 -8.42 -8.91 -0.70
C VAL A 183 -8.91 -10.30 -1.08
N HIS A 184 -10.04 -10.72 -0.49
CA HIS A 184 -10.64 -12.04 -0.72
C HIS A 184 -11.64 -12.11 -1.90
N SER A 185 -12.05 -10.99 -2.48
CA SER A 185 -13.00 -10.91 -3.61
C SER A 185 -12.78 -9.63 -4.43
N GLU A 186 -13.57 -9.34 -5.47
CA GLU A 186 -13.45 -8.08 -6.22
C GLU A 186 -13.66 -6.86 -5.30
N ARG A 187 -12.60 -6.06 -5.09
CA ARG A 187 -12.65 -4.86 -4.24
C ARG A 187 -11.75 -3.74 -4.75
N ASN A 188 -12.09 -2.53 -4.33
CA ASN A 188 -11.40 -1.31 -4.70
C ASN A 188 -10.61 -0.77 -3.51
N VAL A 189 -9.37 -0.35 -3.77
CA VAL A 189 -8.60 0.55 -2.93
C VAL A 189 -8.66 1.92 -3.62
N VAL A 190 -9.29 2.90 -2.97
CA VAL A 190 -9.49 4.23 -3.53
C VAL A 190 -8.69 5.24 -2.72
N PHE A 191 -7.85 6.01 -3.39
CA PHE A 191 -7.16 7.14 -2.78
C PHE A 191 -8.04 8.37 -2.87
N THR A 192 -8.49 8.85 -1.72
CA THR A 192 -9.24 10.11 -1.56
C THR A 192 -8.37 11.27 -1.10
N GLY A 193 -7.10 10.99 -0.80
CA GLY A 193 -6.05 11.96 -0.54
C GLY A 193 -4.68 11.34 -0.79
N THR A 194 -3.64 12.19 -0.80
CA THR A 194 -2.25 11.76 -0.95
C THR A 194 -1.63 11.57 0.44
N PRO A 195 -1.26 10.35 0.86
CA PRO A 195 -0.52 10.15 2.09
C PRO A 195 0.80 10.92 2.07
N VAL A 196 1.14 11.51 3.22
CA VAL A 196 2.37 12.27 3.44
C VAL A 196 3.25 11.46 4.38
N PHE A 197 4.51 11.30 4.01
CA PHE A 197 5.52 10.62 4.80
C PHE A 197 6.60 11.64 5.18
N GLU A 198 6.96 11.73 6.46
CA GLU A 198 8.07 12.57 6.95
C GLU A 198 9.40 12.18 6.25
N ASP A 199 10.29 13.15 6.02
CA ASP A 199 11.70 12.97 5.62
C ASP A 199 12.03 11.80 4.65
N ASP A 200 11.71 11.93 3.36
CA ASP A 200 12.03 10.94 2.32
C ASP A 200 11.54 9.50 2.57
N VAL A 201 10.72 9.29 3.59
CA VAL A 201 10.19 7.98 3.94
C VAL A 201 9.29 7.49 2.82
N ARG A 202 9.55 6.24 2.45
CA ARG A 202 8.96 5.58 1.30
C ARG A 202 8.54 4.18 1.75
N PRO A 203 7.25 3.94 2.05
CA PRO A 203 6.83 2.63 2.52
C PRO A 203 6.82 1.61 1.38
N ASN A 204 6.86 0.33 1.73
CA ASN A 204 6.51 -0.75 0.82
C ASN A 204 4.99 -0.88 0.75
N TRP A 205 4.43 -0.87 -0.45
CA TRP A 205 3.02 -1.13 -0.71
C TRP A 205 2.86 -2.57 -1.19
N ILE A 206 2.02 -3.35 -0.52
CA ILE A 206 1.74 -4.73 -0.91
C ILE A 206 0.26 -4.87 -1.22
N PHE A 207 -0.06 -5.14 -2.49
CA PHE A 207 -1.41 -5.46 -2.94
C PHE A 207 -1.50 -6.97 -3.16
N SER A 208 -2.24 -7.66 -2.31
CA SER A 208 -2.33 -9.13 -2.33
C SER A 208 -3.76 -9.62 -2.53
N ALA A 209 -3.99 -10.38 -3.60
CA ALA A 209 -5.24 -11.12 -3.78
C ALA A 209 -5.17 -12.47 -3.06
N GLY A 210 -6.17 -12.76 -2.23
CA GLY A 210 -6.20 -13.95 -1.37
C GLY A 210 -6.96 -15.16 -1.92
N GLN A 211 -7.79 -14.98 -2.96
CA GLN A 211 -8.61 -16.05 -3.53
C GLN A 211 -8.71 -15.99 -5.07
N ALA A 212 -9.21 -17.09 -5.65
CA ALA A 212 -9.58 -17.17 -7.06
C ALA A 212 -10.49 -16.02 -7.46
N GLY A 213 -10.33 -15.47 -8.66
CA GLY A 213 -11.23 -14.47 -9.22
C GLY A 213 -11.27 -13.15 -8.47
N SER A 214 -10.37 -12.93 -7.51
CA SER A 214 -10.29 -11.67 -6.78
C SER A 214 -9.57 -10.64 -7.64
N THR A 215 -10.28 -9.57 -8.01
CA THR A 215 -9.65 -8.40 -8.62
C THR A 215 -9.39 -7.33 -7.56
N ILE A 216 -8.18 -6.80 -7.53
CA ILE A 216 -7.83 -5.60 -6.77
C ILE A 216 -7.73 -4.44 -7.75
N TYR A 217 -8.69 -3.52 -7.64
CA TYR A 217 -8.62 -2.24 -8.31
C TYR A 217 -7.98 -1.23 -7.37
N VAL A 218 -6.86 -0.64 -7.78
CA VAL A 218 -6.23 0.49 -7.09
C VAL A 218 -6.52 1.72 -7.93
N ASP A 219 -7.42 2.57 -7.43
CA ASP A 219 -7.75 3.84 -8.06
C ASP A 219 -7.07 4.97 -7.30
N LEU A 220 -6.08 5.58 -7.94
CA LEU A 220 -5.36 6.72 -7.37
C LEU A 220 -6.14 8.03 -7.52
N GLN A 221 -7.18 8.07 -8.36
CA GLN A 221 -7.91 9.27 -8.72
C GLN A 221 -6.98 10.37 -9.26
N THR A 222 -6.67 11.39 -8.44
CA THR A 222 -5.75 12.49 -8.76
C THR A 222 -4.54 12.53 -7.82
N ASN A 223 -4.36 11.48 -7.01
CA ASN A 223 -3.38 11.43 -5.93
C ASN A 223 -2.06 10.79 -6.34
N THR A 224 -1.03 11.05 -5.55
CA THR A 224 0.29 10.40 -5.71
C THR A 224 0.45 9.24 -4.73
N LEU A 225 0.81 8.06 -5.24
CA LEU A 225 1.30 6.97 -4.42
C LEU A 225 2.83 7.06 -4.35
N LYS A 226 3.35 7.48 -3.20
CA LYS A 226 4.79 7.46 -2.89
C LYS A 226 5.17 6.16 -2.20
N GLY A 227 6.30 5.57 -2.56
CA GLY A 227 6.72 4.30 -1.97
C GLY A 227 8.18 3.94 -2.26
N ALA A 228 8.68 2.94 -1.56
CA ALA A 228 9.95 2.30 -1.87
C ALA A 228 9.69 1.24 -2.92
N GLN A 229 8.78 0.33 -2.65
CA GLN A 229 8.38 -0.71 -3.59
C GLN A 229 6.87 -0.84 -3.64
N VAL A 230 6.31 -1.05 -4.83
CA VAL A 230 4.94 -1.56 -4.99
C VAL A 230 5.04 -3.02 -5.41
N THR A 231 4.47 -3.91 -4.61
CA THR A 231 4.43 -5.34 -4.88
C THR A 231 3.00 -5.79 -5.13
N PHE A 232 2.77 -6.37 -6.30
CA PHE A 232 1.54 -7.08 -6.63
C PHE A 232 1.76 -8.58 -6.40
N LYS A 233 1.06 -9.17 -5.43
CA LYS A 233 1.28 -10.55 -4.96
C LYS A 233 0.05 -11.44 -5.19
N GLY A 234 0.11 -12.31 -6.21
CA GLY A 234 -0.92 -13.31 -6.50
C GLY A 234 -1.14 -14.34 -5.37
N GLY A 235 -2.35 -14.88 -5.27
CA GLY A 235 -2.77 -15.80 -4.21
C GLY A 235 -2.29 -17.25 -4.38
N ASN A 236 -2.15 -17.97 -3.26
CA ASN A 236 -1.49 -19.29 -3.15
C ASN A 236 -2.28 -20.52 -3.65
N LYS A 237 -3.38 -20.37 -4.41
CA LYS A 237 -4.18 -21.57 -4.76
C LYS A 237 -5.03 -21.49 -6.02
N TYR A 238 -5.27 -20.30 -6.57
CA TYR A 238 -6.24 -20.18 -7.66
C TYR A 238 -5.92 -19.07 -8.66
N PRO A 239 -6.35 -19.22 -9.92
CA PRO A 239 -5.55 -18.73 -11.03
C PRO A 239 -6.13 -17.51 -11.78
N THR A 240 -6.79 -16.59 -11.08
CA THR A 240 -7.51 -15.48 -11.76
C THR A 240 -7.51 -14.19 -10.96
N SER A 241 -6.44 -13.91 -10.21
CA SER A 241 -6.31 -12.60 -9.57
C SER A 241 -5.99 -11.53 -10.61
N HIS A 242 -6.68 -10.40 -10.59
CA HIS A 242 -6.39 -9.25 -11.44
C HIS A 242 -5.96 -8.07 -10.57
N TYR A 243 -4.99 -7.30 -11.05
CA TYR A 243 -4.56 -6.03 -10.49
C TYR A 243 -4.81 -4.97 -11.54
N CYS A 244 -5.64 -4.01 -11.22
CA CYS A 244 -5.89 -2.90 -12.11
C CYS A 244 -5.47 -1.66 -11.33
N LEU A 245 -4.34 -1.08 -11.69
CA LEU A 245 -4.02 0.26 -11.24
C LEU A 245 -4.55 1.20 -12.31
N THR A 246 -5.65 1.86 -11.97
CA THR A 246 -6.31 2.80 -12.87
C THR A 246 -6.10 4.20 -12.36
N ASN A 247 -5.77 5.10 -13.27
CA ASN A 247 -6.09 6.50 -13.09
C ASN A 247 -7.47 6.74 -13.68
N SER A 248 -8.51 6.75 -12.84
CA SER A 248 -9.84 7.15 -13.29
C SER A 248 -9.92 8.63 -13.68
N MET A 249 -8.90 9.43 -13.29
CA MET A 249 -8.80 10.86 -13.53
C MET A 249 -7.35 11.27 -13.89
N PRO A 250 -7.15 12.30 -14.73
CA PRO A 250 -5.81 12.83 -15.01
C PRO A 250 -5.09 13.36 -13.76
N GLY A 251 -3.78 13.14 -13.66
CA GLY A 251 -2.91 13.76 -12.65
C GLY A 251 -2.48 12.84 -11.50
N ALA A 252 -3.02 11.63 -11.39
CA ALA A 252 -2.49 10.65 -10.45
C ALA A 252 -1.15 10.05 -10.90
N LYS A 253 -0.30 9.74 -9.93
CA LYS A 253 1.11 9.40 -10.16
C LYS A 253 1.60 8.31 -9.21
N LEU A 254 2.39 7.38 -9.72
CA LEU A 254 3.21 6.49 -8.89
C LEU A 254 4.61 7.08 -8.84
N ASP A 255 5.09 7.42 -7.66
CA ASP A 255 6.45 7.89 -7.43
C ASP A 255 7.14 6.92 -6.47
N ILE A 256 7.84 5.94 -7.03
CA ILE A 256 8.32 4.78 -6.29
C ILE A 256 9.76 4.40 -6.66
N ASN A 257 10.45 3.63 -5.83
CA ASN A 257 11.79 3.16 -6.20
C ASN A 257 11.72 1.94 -7.14
N GLY A 258 10.71 1.07 -6.99
CA GLY A 258 10.49 -0.03 -7.92
C GLY A 258 9.13 -0.72 -7.83
N ILE A 259 8.84 -1.55 -8.83
CA ILE A 259 7.65 -2.40 -8.93
C ILE A 259 8.09 -3.85 -8.96
N VAL A 260 7.41 -4.70 -8.19
CA VAL A 260 7.55 -6.15 -8.25
C VAL A 260 6.21 -6.78 -8.60
N ILE A 261 6.18 -7.54 -9.68
CA ILE A 261 5.02 -8.34 -10.09
C ILE A 261 5.33 -9.79 -9.72
N ASN A 262 4.73 -10.28 -8.64
CA ASN A 262 5.01 -11.60 -8.10
C ASN A 262 3.76 -12.49 -8.11
N SER A 263 3.59 -13.24 -9.19
CA SER A 263 2.48 -14.16 -9.38
C SER A 263 2.96 -15.52 -9.87
N THR A 264 3.00 -16.50 -8.97
CA THR A 264 3.65 -17.80 -9.20
C THR A 264 2.70 -18.93 -9.59
N TYR A 265 1.45 -18.63 -9.96
CA TYR A 265 0.43 -19.63 -10.30
C TYR A 265 -0.17 -19.35 -11.68
N ALA A 266 -0.68 -20.38 -12.36
CA ALA A 266 -1.21 -20.29 -13.72
C ALA A 266 -2.67 -20.79 -13.80
N PRO A 267 -3.52 -20.20 -14.67
CA PRO A 267 -3.41 -18.81 -15.19
C PRO A 267 -3.25 -17.80 -14.03
N ALA A 268 -2.72 -16.59 -14.19
CA ALA A 268 -2.79 -15.61 -13.09
C ALA A 268 -2.36 -14.22 -13.52
N THR A 269 -2.81 -13.23 -12.76
CA THR A 269 -2.26 -11.89 -12.62
C THR A 269 -2.21 -11.09 -13.92
N PHE A 270 -3.36 -10.49 -14.19
CA PHE A 270 -3.45 -9.33 -15.05
C PHE A 270 -2.95 -8.11 -14.28
N LEU A 271 -1.94 -7.38 -14.78
CA LEU A 271 -1.73 -5.98 -14.39
C LEU A 271 -2.27 -5.12 -15.52
N ALA A 272 -3.31 -4.35 -15.24
CA ALA A 272 -3.73 -3.24 -16.07
C ALA A 272 -3.20 -1.95 -15.49
N LEU A 273 -2.43 -1.24 -16.29
CA LEU A 273 -2.14 0.17 -16.11
C LEU A 273 -2.90 0.92 -17.20
N VAL A 274 -3.71 1.89 -16.79
CA VAL A 274 -4.53 2.71 -17.70
C VAL A 274 -4.33 4.16 -17.31
N ASP A 275 -3.86 4.97 -18.26
CA ASP A 275 -3.59 6.41 -18.10
C ASP A 275 -2.65 6.71 -16.91
N ALA A 276 -1.74 5.78 -16.62
CA ALA A 276 -0.86 5.85 -15.46
C ALA A 276 0.44 6.61 -15.77
N ASP A 277 0.83 7.53 -14.87
CA ASP A 277 2.16 8.14 -14.85
C ASP A 277 3.00 7.50 -13.73
N ILE A 278 4.04 6.78 -14.10
CA ILE A 278 4.89 6.01 -13.19
C ILE A 278 6.31 6.57 -13.26
N VAL A 279 6.86 6.87 -12.10
CA VAL A 279 8.24 7.33 -11.91
C VAL A 279 8.98 6.32 -11.04
N LEU A 280 10.03 5.72 -11.61
CA LEU A 280 10.87 4.72 -10.97
C LEU A 280 12.23 5.32 -10.61
N ARG A 281 12.56 5.38 -9.32
CA ARG A 281 13.74 6.08 -8.80
C ARG A 281 14.86 5.18 -8.29
N GLY A 282 14.60 3.88 -8.16
CA GLY A 282 15.51 2.96 -7.51
C GLY A 282 16.75 2.62 -8.33
N SER A 283 17.52 1.68 -7.81
CA SER A 283 18.67 1.05 -8.45
C SER A 283 18.45 -0.46 -8.54
N GLY A 284 19.24 -1.15 -9.36
CA GLY A 284 19.03 -2.58 -9.65
C GLY A 284 17.77 -2.79 -10.49
N THR A 285 17.10 -3.93 -10.35
CA THR A 285 15.88 -4.23 -11.12
C THR A 285 14.69 -3.45 -10.54
N VAL A 286 14.39 -2.29 -11.11
CA VAL A 286 13.33 -1.39 -10.64
C VAL A 286 11.96 -1.75 -11.22
N TRP A 287 11.93 -2.45 -12.35
CA TRP A 287 10.74 -3.13 -12.84
C TRP A 287 11.05 -4.61 -12.87
N ASP A 288 10.54 -5.35 -11.89
CA ASP A 288 10.89 -6.74 -11.63
C ASP A 288 9.67 -7.63 -11.81
N ASN A 289 9.59 -8.26 -12.98
CA ASN A 289 8.55 -9.22 -13.26
C ASN A 289 9.03 -10.63 -12.87
N ARG A 290 8.42 -11.19 -11.83
CA ARG A 290 8.70 -12.55 -11.32
C ARG A 290 7.53 -13.50 -11.52
N SER A 291 6.56 -13.08 -12.33
CA SER A 291 5.39 -13.90 -12.60
C SER A 291 5.76 -15.07 -13.52
N THR A 292 4.98 -16.15 -13.49
CA THR A 292 5.27 -17.37 -14.27
C THR A 292 4.03 -17.82 -15.02
N ASN A 293 4.19 -18.21 -16.30
CA ASN A 293 3.12 -18.78 -17.14
C ASN A 293 1.87 -17.89 -17.26
N ASN A 294 2.04 -16.57 -17.36
CA ASN A 294 0.92 -15.67 -17.58
C ASN A 294 0.37 -15.85 -18.99
N ILE A 295 -0.95 -15.70 -19.15
CA ILE A 295 -1.64 -15.86 -20.44
C ILE A 295 -2.28 -14.56 -20.94
N ALA A 296 -2.35 -13.52 -20.10
CA ALA A 296 -2.94 -12.24 -20.44
C ALA A 296 -2.29 -11.11 -19.64
N PHE A 297 -1.92 -10.02 -20.31
CA PHE A 297 -1.35 -8.83 -19.69
C PHE A 297 -1.64 -7.60 -20.56
N ASN A 298 -1.96 -6.44 -19.98
CA ASN A 298 -2.14 -5.26 -20.80
C ASN A 298 -1.82 -3.94 -20.09
N MET A 299 -0.80 -3.22 -20.56
CA MET A 299 -0.66 -1.79 -20.28
C MET A 299 -1.26 -1.06 -21.48
N ARG A 300 -2.51 -0.61 -21.35
CA ARG A 300 -3.20 0.15 -22.42
C ARG A 300 -3.09 1.65 -22.16
N HIS A 301 -3.43 2.43 -23.20
CA HIS A 301 -3.79 3.86 -23.14
C HIS A 301 -2.78 4.77 -22.43
N GLU A 302 -1.89 5.40 -23.20
CA GLU A 302 -1.09 6.58 -22.80
C GLU A 302 -0.25 6.43 -21.52
N THR A 303 -0.07 5.20 -21.02
CA THR A 303 0.72 4.91 -19.82
C THR A 303 2.17 5.31 -20.06
N THR A 304 2.70 6.15 -19.17
CA THR A 304 4.08 6.62 -19.22
C THR A 304 4.87 6.04 -18.05
N VAL A 305 5.97 5.38 -18.34
CA VAL A 305 6.95 4.94 -17.34
C VAL A 305 8.23 5.75 -17.51
N THR A 306 8.58 6.52 -16.49
CA THR A 306 9.79 7.36 -16.46
C THR A 306 10.80 6.77 -15.48
N PHE A 307 12.00 6.45 -15.99
CA PHE A 307 13.11 5.97 -15.19
C PHE A 307 14.01 7.14 -14.78
N THR A 308 14.15 7.37 -13.47
CA THR A 308 14.96 8.43 -12.84
C THR A 308 15.86 7.80 -11.75
N PRO A 309 16.67 6.78 -12.08
CA PRO A 309 17.45 6.07 -11.08
C PRO A 309 18.38 7.05 -10.34
N VAL A 310 18.27 7.14 -9.01
CA VAL A 310 19.07 8.09 -8.20
C VAL A 310 20.59 7.83 -8.36
N GLY A 311 20.98 6.57 -8.62
CA GLY A 311 22.36 6.18 -8.90
C GLY A 311 22.79 6.32 -10.37
N GLY A 312 21.94 6.87 -11.24
CA GLY A 312 22.19 6.98 -12.68
C GLY A 312 21.96 5.69 -13.47
N SER A 313 21.74 4.55 -12.82
CA SER A 313 21.48 3.30 -13.52
C SER A 313 20.47 2.38 -12.81
N ALA A 314 19.75 1.61 -13.61
CA ALA A 314 18.83 0.57 -13.17
C ALA A 314 18.66 -0.50 -14.25
N SER A 315 17.88 -1.54 -13.95
CA SER A 315 17.50 -2.59 -14.89
C SER A 315 15.99 -2.81 -14.92
N ILE A 316 15.52 -3.35 -16.05
CA ILE A 316 14.14 -3.74 -16.29
C ILE A 316 14.09 -5.21 -16.70
N ASP A 317 13.26 -5.96 -15.98
CA ASP A 317 12.75 -7.27 -16.37
C ASP A 317 11.27 -7.11 -16.76
N SER A 318 11.01 -6.83 -18.04
CA SER A 318 9.64 -6.71 -18.56
C SER A 318 8.85 -8.02 -18.41
N GLY A 319 9.51 -9.17 -18.51
CA GLY A 319 8.88 -10.48 -18.60
C GLY A 319 8.16 -10.75 -19.93
N SER A 320 8.38 -9.93 -20.96
CA SER A 320 7.79 -10.11 -22.28
C SER A 320 8.42 -11.30 -23.01
N GLU A 321 7.63 -11.99 -23.81
CA GLU A 321 8.12 -12.98 -24.76
C GLU A 321 8.70 -12.30 -26.00
N ASP A 322 9.89 -12.71 -26.41
CA ASP A 322 10.44 -12.33 -27.71
C ASP A 322 9.70 -13.02 -28.87
N ARG A 323 8.65 -12.37 -29.37
CA ARG A 323 7.82 -12.85 -30.48
C ARG A 323 8.38 -12.57 -31.88
N ASP A 324 9.59 -12.04 -32.00
CA ASP A 324 10.23 -11.71 -33.30
C ASP A 324 9.35 -10.81 -34.20
N SER A 325 8.73 -9.77 -33.61
CA SER A 325 7.78 -8.88 -34.29
C SER A 325 8.43 -7.89 -35.27
N THR A 326 9.07 -8.43 -36.31
CA THR A 326 9.76 -7.66 -37.36
C THR A 326 8.81 -7.05 -38.39
N ASN A 327 7.55 -7.51 -38.42
CA ASN A 327 6.46 -6.97 -39.23
C ASN A 327 5.64 -5.89 -38.50
N TYR A 328 5.92 -5.62 -37.22
CA TYR A 328 5.19 -4.67 -36.37
C TYR A 328 3.70 -5.00 -36.26
N ASP A 329 3.33 -6.29 -36.15
CA ASP A 329 1.94 -6.69 -35.92
C ASP A 329 1.49 -6.21 -34.52
N PRO A 330 0.45 -5.37 -34.41
CA PRO A 330 -0.05 -4.92 -33.12
C PRO A 330 -0.41 -6.06 -32.15
N ILE A 331 -0.74 -7.25 -32.67
CA ILE A 331 -1.05 -8.42 -31.84
C ILE A 331 0.14 -8.89 -30.99
N ASP A 332 1.38 -8.58 -31.40
CA ASP A 332 2.58 -8.97 -30.67
C ASP A 332 2.82 -8.11 -29.43
N TRP A 333 2.24 -6.92 -29.38
CA TRP A 333 2.19 -6.07 -28.19
C TRP A 333 1.07 -6.49 -27.25
N GLU A 334 -0.01 -7.10 -27.76
CA GLU A 334 -1.12 -7.56 -26.94
C GLU A 334 -0.71 -8.76 -26.08
N ASN A 335 -1.05 -8.73 -24.78
CA ASN A 335 -0.73 -9.82 -23.86
C ASN A 335 0.76 -10.14 -23.80
N ASN A 336 1.63 -9.13 -23.89
CA ASN A 336 3.09 -9.31 -23.94
C ASN A 336 3.93 -8.37 -23.06
N PHE A 337 3.41 -7.91 -21.91
CA PHE A 337 4.14 -6.95 -21.05
C PHE A 337 4.67 -5.71 -21.79
N SER A 338 3.92 -5.22 -22.77
CA SER A 338 4.32 -4.12 -23.64
C SER A 338 3.96 -2.76 -23.07
N PHE A 339 4.83 -1.77 -23.24
CA PHE A 339 4.67 -0.41 -22.72
C PHE A 339 4.11 0.53 -23.80
N ASP A 340 3.36 1.56 -23.39
CA ASP A 340 3.04 2.63 -24.33
C ASP A 340 4.24 3.57 -24.46
N THR A 341 4.54 4.38 -23.45
CA THR A 341 5.67 5.30 -23.48
C THR A 341 6.67 5.00 -22.37
N ILE A 342 7.95 4.85 -22.73
CA ILE A 342 9.07 4.82 -21.80
C ILE A 342 9.90 6.09 -21.96
N LYS A 343 10.18 6.75 -20.83
CA LYS A 343 11.13 7.87 -20.73
C LYS A 343 12.29 7.47 -19.83
N ILE A 344 13.50 7.86 -20.18
CA ILE A 344 14.70 7.65 -19.37
C ILE A 344 15.33 9.01 -19.13
N ASP A 345 15.59 9.33 -17.86
CA ASP A 345 16.13 10.63 -17.47
C ASP A 345 17.53 10.86 -18.03
N ASP A 346 17.93 12.12 -18.09
CA ASP A 346 19.17 12.55 -18.72
C ASP A 346 20.40 11.86 -18.09
N GLY A 347 21.29 11.37 -18.94
CA GLY A 347 22.51 10.66 -18.54
C GLY A 347 22.30 9.29 -17.87
N CYS A 348 21.07 8.80 -17.79
CA CYS A 348 20.78 7.52 -17.12
C CYS A 348 20.98 6.30 -18.05
N GLU A 349 21.31 5.17 -17.43
CA GLU A 349 21.49 3.89 -18.10
C GLU A 349 20.46 2.86 -17.64
N ILE A 350 19.79 2.20 -18.59
CA ILE A 350 18.84 1.13 -18.31
C ILE A 350 19.28 -0.17 -18.98
N THR A 351 19.49 -1.20 -18.17
CA THR A 351 19.87 -2.53 -18.63
C THR A 351 18.66 -3.45 -18.75
N LEU A 352 18.51 -4.12 -19.90
CA LEU A 352 17.54 -5.18 -20.05
C LEU A 352 18.03 -6.46 -19.36
N THR A 353 17.15 -7.11 -18.61
CA THR A 353 17.47 -8.36 -17.90
C THR A 353 16.24 -9.27 -17.85
N GLY A 354 16.42 -10.45 -17.27
CA GLY A 354 15.31 -11.35 -16.94
C GLY A 354 14.96 -12.35 -18.04
N ASN A 355 13.86 -13.07 -17.84
CA ASN A 355 13.37 -14.10 -18.75
C ASN A 355 11.92 -13.80 -19.17
N ALA A 356 11.48 -14.36 -20.29
CA ALA A 356 10.08 -14.28 -20.65
C ALA A 356 9.22 -15.02 -19.60
N ASN A 357 8.14 -14.37 -19.17
CA ASN A 357 7.26 -14.83 -18.11
C ASN A 357 5.86 -15.20 -18.62
N ILE A 358 5.73 -15.31 -19.94
CA ILE A 358 4.51 -15.68 -20.66
C ILE A 358 4.70 -17.07 -21.28
N GLY A 359 3.60 -17.83 -21.36
CA GLY A 359 3.58 -19.10 -22.09
C GLY A 359 4.55 -20.13 -21.49
N ILE A 360 5.40 -20.72 -22.33
CA ILE A 360 6.40 -21.73 -21.94
C ILE A 360 7.75 -21.13 -21.51
N GLY A 361 7.84 -19.80 -21.39
CA GLY A 361 9.08 -19.06 -21.16
C GLY A 361 9.91 -18.86 -22.43
N GLY A 362 11.12 -18.32 -22.29
CA GLY A 362 11.99 -17.98 -23.42
C GLY A 362 12.84 -16.74 -23.15
N ASN A 363 13.42 -16.19 -24.23
CA ASN A 363 14.19 -14.96 -24.15
C ASN A 363 13.28 -13.77 -23.86
N ASN A 364 13.67 -12.94 -22.89
CA ASN A 364 12.99 -11.68 -22.64
C ASN A 364 13.27 -10.67 -23.76
N ALA A 365 12.29 -9.83 -24.07
CA ALA A 365 12.43 -8.68 -24.97
C ALA A 365 11.72 -7.45 -24.38
N LEU A 366 12.02 -6.26 -24.90
CA LEU A 366 11.29 -5.04 -24.54
C LEU A 366 10.36 -4.63 -25.69
N TYR A 367 9.06 -4.58 -25.42
CA TYR A 367 8.06 -4.06 -26.35
C TYR A 367 7.58 -2.69 -25.85
N ALA A 368 7.70 -1.64 -26.66
CA ALA A 368 7.15 -0.34 -26.34
C ALA A 368 6.55 0.35 -27.57
N ARG A 369 5.64 1.31 -27.43
CA ARG A 369 5.30 2.20 -28.56
C ARG A 369 6.41 3.22 -28.77
N ARG A 370 6.78 3.92 -27.69
CA ARG A 370 7.75 5.02 -27.67
C ARG A 370 8.85 4.79 -26.64
N LEU A 371 10.08 5.13 -27.00
CA LEU A 371 11.23 5.13 -26.11
C LEU A 371 12.00 6.44 -26.28
N LEU A 372 12.11 7.21 -25.19
CA LEU A 372 12.57 8.60 -25.21
C LEU A 372 13.66 8.81 -24.14
N GLY A 373 14.82 9.32 -24.53
CA GLY A 373 15.81 9.89 -23.60
C GLY A 373 15.50 11.36 -23.36
N LEU A 374 15.56 11.80 -22.10
CA LEU A 374 15.41 13.19 -21.72
C LEU A 374 16.78 13.91 -21.83
N GLY A 375 16.77 15.26 -21.80
CA GLY A 375 17.98 16.07 -21.78
C GLY A 375 18.94 15.81 -22.96
N ASP A 376 20.20 15.55 -22.66
CA ASP A 376 21.27 15.23 -23.61
C ASP A 376 21.28 13.75 -24.04
N GLY A 377 20.47 12.92 -23.40
CA GLY A 377 20.14 11.56 -23.83
C GLY A 377 20.35 10.52 -22.75
N ALA A 378 19.96 9.28 -23.08
CA ALA A 378 20.09 8.15 -22.18
C ALA A 378 20.62 6.91 -22.92
N THR A 379 21.11 5.94 -22.16
CA THR A 379 21.63 4.68 -22.70
C THR A 379 20.71 3.52 -22.35
N VAL A 380 20.44 2.64 -23.32
CA VAL A 380 19.82 1.34 -23.08
C VAL A 380 20.81 0.24 -23.42
N ILE A 381 21.14 -0.59 -22.43
CA ILE A 381 22.03 -1.74 -22.58
C ILE A 381 21.18 -2.96 -22.87
N LEU A 382 21.33 -3.52 -24.07
CA LEU A 382 20.49 -4.61 -24.56
C LEU A 382 20.77 -5.92 -23.84
N ASN A 383 22.03 -6.16 -23.47
CA ASN A 383 22.43 -7.34 -22.68
C ASN A 383 21.92 -8.68 -23.28
N GLY A 384 21.92 -8.81 -24.60
CA GLY A 384 21.41 -10.00 -25.30
C GLY A 384 19.91 -9.99 -25.61
N HIS A 385 19.16 -8.98 -25.16
CA HIS A 385 17.72 -8.86 -25.36
C HIS A 385 17.36 -8.01 -26.58
N ASN A 386 16.23 -8.34 -27.22
CA ASN A 386 15.70 -7.57 -28.34
C ASN A 386 14.74 -6.47 -27.86
N ILE A 387 14.63 -5.39 -28.65
CA ILE A 387 13.70 -4.28 -28.44
C ILE A 387 12.84 -4.11 -29.68
N TYR A 388 11.54 -3.99 -29.50
CA TYR A 388 10.57 -3.71 -30.56
C TYR A 388 9.81 -2.42 -30.23
N LEU A 389 9.89 -1.45 -31.14
CA LEU A 389 9.23 -0.15 -31.02
C LEU A 389 8.25 0.08 -32.16
N LEU A 390 7.10 0.71 -31.87
CA LEU A 390 6.14 1.13 -32.90
C LEU A 390 6.45 2.52 -33.47
N GLU A 391 7.30 3.29 -32.80
CA GLU A 391 7.75 4.61 -33.23
C GLU A 391 9.29 4.69 -33.15
N MET A 392 9.89 5.64 -33.87
CA MET A 392 11.33 5.85 -33.84
C MET A 392 11.78 6.33 -32.44
N PRO A 393 12.81 5.71 -31.83
CA PRO A 393 13.31 6.17 -30.54
C PRO A 393 13.96 7.55 -30.67
N HIS A 394 13.87 8.36 -29.61
CA HIS A 394 14.40 9.72 -29.59
C HIS A 394 15.45 9.87 -28.49
N ASN A 395 16.64 10.36 -28.83
CA ASN A 395 17.70 10.69 -27.88
C ASN A 395 18.15 9.52 -26.99
N ILE A 396 18.20 8.33 -27.59
CA ILE A 396 18.66 7.09 -26.95
C ILE A 396 19.89 6.57 -27.68
N VAL A 397 20.89 6.15 -26.90
CA VAL A 397 22.00 5.32 -27.37
C VAL A 397 21.71 3.88 -26.99
N PHE A 398 21.85 2.97 -27.95
CA PHE A 398 21.73 1.53 -27.70
C PHE A 398 23.12 0.91 -27.64
N ASP A 399 23.43 0.22 -26.54
CA ASP A 399 24.61 -0.62 -26.38
C ASP A 399 24.23 -2.08 -26.63
N ALA A 400 24.68 -2.60 -27.78
CA ALA A 400 24.44 -3.97 -28.20
C ALA A 400 25.70 -4.85 -28.10
N SER A 401 26.72 -4.41 -27.33
CA SER A 401 28.01 -5.11 -27.20
C SER A 401 27.89 -6.55 -26.68
N ALA A 402 26.90 -6.80 -25.82
CA ALA A 402 26.55 -8.12 -25.30
C ALA A 402 25.49 -8.87 -26.15
N GLY A 403 25.15 -8.34 -27.33
CA GLY A 403 24.12 -8.87 -28.22
C GLY A 403 22.75 -8.21 -28.03
N GLY A 404 21.78 -8.68 -28.84
CA GLY A 404 20.45 -8.10 -28.97
C GLY A 404 20.31 -7.20 -30.21
N LYS A 405 19.07 -6.87 -30.58
CA LYS A 405 18.73 -6.01 -31.72
C LYS A 405 17.58 -5.07 -31.38
N VAL A 406 17.53 -3.93 -32.08
CA VAL A 406 16.44 -2.95 -31.97
C VAL A 406 15.69 -2.87 -33.30
N TYR A 407 14.37 -3.06 -33.24
CA TYR A 407 13.46 -3.00 -34.38
C TYR A 407 12.46 -1.86 -34.20
N PHE A 408 12.30 -1.04 -35.23
CA PHE A 408 11.37 0.08 -35.25
C PHE A 408 11.11 0.52 -36.71
N PRO A 409 9.93 1.09 -37.03
CA PRO A 409 9.68 1.61 -38.35
C PRO A 409 10.65 2.77 -38.64
N LYS A 410 11.60 2.55 -39.54
CA LYS A 410 12.53 3.59 -39.98
C LYS A 410 11.83 4.56 -40.94
N PRO A 411 11.79 5.88 -40.66
CA PRO A 411 11.63 6.86 -41.72
C PRO A 411 12.77 6.70 -42.72
N ARG A 412 12.51 6.87 -44.02
CA ARG A 412 13.60 6.90 -45.01
C ARG A 412 14.57 8.04 -44.65
N GLY A 413 15.83 7.69 -44.38
CA GLY A 413 16.94 8.66 -44.26
C GLY A 413 17.51 8.92 -42.87
N THR A 414 17.00 8.30 -41.79
CA THR A 414 17.54 8.55 -40.45
C THR A 414 18.69 7.61 -40.09
N VAL A 415 19.83 8.18 -39.66
CA VAL A 415 21.00 7.46 -39.13
C VAL A 415 20.85 7.38 -37.61
N MET A 416 20.85 6.17 -37.05
CA MET A 416 21.02 5.97 -35.60
C MET A 416 22.44 5.50 -35.30
N ILE A 417 22.97 5.96 -34.18
CA ILE A 417 24.25 5.49 -33.63
C ILE A 417 23.92 4.27 -32.75
N VAL A 418 24.22 3.08 -33.26
CA VAL A 418 24.31 1.84 -32.45
C VAL A 418 25.79 1.65 -32.15
N ARG A 419 26.16 1.53 -30.87
CA ARG A 419 27.55 1.27 -30.46
C ARG A 419 27.77 -0.20 -30.17
#